data_AF-A0A1V5WN11-F1
#
_entry.id   AF-A0A1V5WN11-F1
#
_cell.length_a   1.000
_cell.length_b   1.000
_cell.length_c   1.000
_cell.angle_alpha   90.00
_cell.angle_beta   90.00
_cell.angle_gamma   90.00
#
_symmetry.space_group_name_H-M   'P 1'
#
loop_
_entity.id
_entity.type
_entity.pdbx_description
1 polymer ?
#
loop_
_entity_poly.entity_id
_entity_poly.type
_entity_poly.pdbx_seq_one_letter_code
_entity_poly.pdbx_strand_id
1 'polypeptide(L)' 'MKFLIFIGCLAAGFIAIRYCKWLVDNTGIRFDWAEKFLGPGGTYSAWKLIGLGLIIFGFYYTFGM' A
#
# COMPACT_ATOMS: atom_id res chain seq x y z
N MET A 1 -3.07 21.97 4.90
CA MET A 1 -3.66 20.67 5.30
C MET A 1 -3.58 19.61 4.21
N LYS A 2 -4.00 19.88 2.97
CA LYS A 2 -3.85 18.95 1.83
C LYS A 2 -2.41 18.41 1.63
N PHE A 3 -1.40 19.26 1.78
CA PHE A 3 0.01 18.86 1.66
C PHE A 3 0.51 17.90 2.77
N LEU A 4 -0.05 17.98 3.98
CA LEU A 4 0.28 17.03 5.05
C LEU A 4 -0.33 15.65 4.77
N ILE A 5 -1.55 15.64 4.21
CA ILE A 5 -2.21 14.41 3.76
C ILE A 5 -1.41 13.76 2.62
N PHE A 6 -0.91 14.57 1.68
CA PHE A 6 -0.02 14.09 0.61
C PHE A 6 1.21 13.38 1.16
N ILE A 7 1.97 14.06 2.03
CA ILE A 7 3.19 13.50 2.63
C ILE A 7 2.86 12.22 3.42
N GLY A 8 1.76 12.22 4.17
CA GLY A 8 1.31 11.04 4.91
C GLY A 8 1.00 9.85 3.99
N CYS A 9 0.21 10.06 2.93
CA CYS A 9 -0.11 9.02 1.95
C CYS A 9 1.13 8.52 1.21
N LEU A 10 2.06 9.41 0.86
CA LEU A 10 3.28 9.07 0.14
C LEU A 10 4.24 8.27 1.04
N ALA A 11 4.43 8.68 2.29
CA ALA A 11 5.22 7.95 3.26
C ALA A 11 4.60 6.58 3.58
N ALA A 12 3.29 6.52 3.86
CA ALA A 12 2.58 5.28 4.15
C ALA A 12 2.60 4.32 2.95
N GLY A 13 2.34 4.81 1.74
CA GLY A 13 2.39 4.01 0.53
C GLY A 13 3.80 3.50 0.22
N PHE A 14 4.83 4.32 0.43
CA PHE A 14 6.21 3.91 0.26
C PHE A 14 6.60 2.82 1.27
N ILE A 15 6.24 2.97 2.55
CA ILE A 15 6.49 1.97 3.59
C ILE A 15 5.78 0.66 3.24
N ALA A 16 4.51 0.72 2.81
CA ALA A 16 3.75 -0.45 2.40
C ALA A 16 4.40 -1.21 1.24
N ILE A 17 4.96 -0.52 0.24
CA ILE A 17 5.66 -1.16 -0.88
C ILE A 17 7.02 -1.71 -0.45
N ARG A 18 7.83 -0.91 0.24
CA ARG A 18 9.23 -1.24 0.57
C ARG A 18 9.33 -2.30 1.65
N TYR A 19 8.48 -2.21 2.66
CA TYR A 19 8.49 -3.09 3.83
C TYR A 19 7.31 -4.08 3.83
N CYS A 20 6.66 -4.34 2.68
CA CYS A 20 5.58 -5.33 2.57
C CYS A 20 5.94 -6.68 3.19
N LYS A 21 7.17 -7.17 2.96
CA LYS A 21 7.62 -8.45 3.53
C LYS A 21 7.66 -8.41 5.05
N TRP A 22 8.31 -7.39 5.59
CA TRP A 22 8.41 -7.18 7.03
C TRP A 22 7.03 -6.98 7.67
N LEU A 23 6.12 -6.26 7.01
CA LEU A 23 4.74 -6.08 7.46
C LEU A 23 4.00 -7.42 7.52
N VAL A 24 4.00 -8.21 6.45
CA VAL A 24 3.32 -9.51 6.43
C VAL A 24 3.93 -10.47 7.45
N ASP A 25 5.26 -10.50 7.57
CA ASP A 25 5.96 -11.43 8.45
C ASP A 25 5.82 -11.06 9.94
N ASN A 26 5.77 -9.77 10.30
CA ASN A 26 5.61 -9.35 11.70
C ASN A 26 4.16 -9.19 12.14
N THR A 27 3.27 -8.74 11.25
CA THR A 27 1.85 -8.56 11.58
C THR A 27 1.04 -9.85 11.39
N GLY A 28 1.57 -10.81 10.62
CA GLY A 28 0.86 -12.02 10.23
C GLY A 28 -0.33 -11.76 9.30
N ILE A 29 -0.54 -10.53 8.84
CA ILE A 29 -1.68 -10.16 7.99
C ILE A 29 -1.45 -10.73 6.59
N ARG A 30 -2.13 -11.85 6.33
CA ARG A 30 -2.22 -12.49 5.01
C ARG A 30 -3.61 -12.32 4.44
N PHE A 31 -3.68 -11.98 3.16
CA PHE A 31 -4.95 -11.76 2.48
C PHE A 31 -5.32 -13.02 1.70
N ASP A 32 -6.28 -13.79 2.20
CA ASP A 32 -6.72 -15.03 1.53
C ASP A 32 -7.25 -14.79 0.11
N TRP A 33 -7.92 -13.65 -0.10
CA TRP A 33 -8.33 -13.21 -1.43
C TRP A 33 -7.10 -12.95 -2.33
N ALA A 34 -6.05 -12.32 -1.80
CA ALA A 34 -4.87 -12.03 -2.59
C ALA A 34 -4.15 -13.33 -3.02
N GLU A 35 -4.01 -14.30 -2.12
CA GLU A 35 -3.44 -15.61 -2.48
C GLU A 35 -4.31 -16.35 -3.52
N LYS A 36 -5.64 -16.22 -3.44
CA LYS A 36 -6.59 -16.85 -4.38
C LYS A 36 -6.56 -16.22 -5.78
N PHE A 37 -6.44 -14.90 -5.89
CA PHE A 37 -6.55 -14.18 -7.17
C PHE A 37 -5.19 -13.80 -7.79
N LEU A 38 -4.17 -13.57 -6.97
CA LEU A 38 -2.83 -13.18 -7.43
C LEU A 38 -1.82 -14.34 -7.40
N GLY A 39 -2.23 -15.50 -6.88
CA GLY A 39 -1.41 -16.70 -6.78
C GLY A 39 -0.50 -16.72 -5.53
N PRO A 40 0.45 -17.68 -5.47
CA PRO A 40 1.32 -17.86 -4.31
C PRO A 40 2.15 -16.60 -4.00
N GLY A 41 2.05 -16.08 -2.78
CA GLY A 41 2.68 -14.82 -2.39
C GLY A 41 1.88 -13.58 -2.81
N GLY A 42 0.62 -13.79 -3.23
CA GLY A 42 -0.30 -12.74 -3.64
C GLY A 42 -0.51 -11.67 -2.56
N THR A 43 -0.40 -12.02 -1.29
CA THR A 43 -0.45 -11.07 -0.17
C THR A 43 0.59 -9.95 -0.32
N TYR A 44 1.83 -10.26 -0.70
CA TYR A 44 2.87 -9.25 -0.88
C TYR A 44 2.57 -8.33 -2.06
N SER A 45 2.04 -8.90 -3.14
CA SER A 45 1.60 -8.15 -4.32
C SER A 45 0.42 -7.23 -4.00
N ALA A 46 -0.53 -7.69 -3.18
CA ALA A 46 -1.65 -6.89 -2.70
C ALA A 46 -1.18 -5.71 -1.85
N TRP A 47 -0.23 -5.91 -0.92
CA TRP A 47 0.35 -4.81 -0.14
C TRP A 47 1.04 -3.76 -1.03
N LYS A 48 1.74 -4.19 -2.08
CA LYS A 48 2.35 -3.27 -3.05
C LYS A 48 1.29 -2.51 -3.85
N LEU A 49 0.21 -3.17 -4.26
CA LEU A 49 -0.91 -2.54 -4.99
C LEU A 49 -1.63 -1.51 -4.11
N ILE A 50 -1.88 -1.84 -2.85
CA ILE A 50 -2.48 -0.91 -1.88
C ILE A 50 -1.56 0.29 -1.65
N GLY A 51 -0.25 0.06 -1.47
CA GLY A 51 0.73 1.12 -1.30
C GLY A 51 0.81 2.04 -2.52
N LEU A 52 0.76 1.46 -3.73
CA LEU A 52 0.73 2.24 -4.98
C LEU A 52 -0.57 3.06 -5.09
N GLY A 53 -1.71 2.45 -4.75
CA GLY A 53 -3.01 3.12 -4.72
C GLY A 53 -3.04 4.30 -3.75
N LEU A 54 -2.43 4.16 -2.56
CA LEU A 54 -2.28 5.25 -1.59
C LEU A 54 -1.46 6.41 -2.13
N ILE A 55 -0.37 6.13 -2.85
CA ILE A 55 0.45 7.17 -3.48
C ILE A 55 -0.37 7.91 -4.54
N ILE A 56 -1.02 7.18 -5.44
CA ILE A 56 -1.86 7.76 -6.50
C ILE A 56 -3.00 8.60 -5.90
N PHE A 57 -3.67 8.08 -4.86
CA PHE A 57 -4.72 8.80 -4.15
C PHE A 57 -4.21 10.08 -3.50
N GLY A 58 -3.03 10.04 -2.88
CA GLY A 58 -2.37 11.22 -2.33
C GLY A 58 -2.13 12.30 -3.39
N PHE A 59 -1.61 11.92 -4.56
CA PHE A 59 -1.44 12.83 -5.69
C PHE A 59 -2.79 13.40 -6.17
N TYR A 60 -3.78 12.54 -6.38
CA TYR A 60 -5.11 12.95 -6.85
C TYR A 60 -5.79 13.93 -5.88
N TYR A 61 -5.78 13.65 -4.57
CA TYR A 61 -6.40 14.49 -3.56
C TYR A 61 -5.73 15.87 -3.42
N THR A 62 -4.44 15.97 -3.76
CA THR A 62 -3.64 17.19 -3.55
C THR A 62 -3.59 18.07 -4.78
N PHE A 63 -3.53 17.47 -5.98
CA PHE A 63 -3.36 18.20 -7.25
C PHE A 63 -4.60 18.15 -8.15
N GLY A 64 -5.44 17.13 -8.02
CA GLY A 64 -6.66 16.94 -8.82
C GLY A 64 -7.94 17.45 -8.16
N MET A 65 -7.89 17.85 -6.89
CA MET A 65 -9.04 18.29 -6.08
C MET A 65 -8.78 19.61 -5.35
#